data_AF-A0A528J630-F1
#
_entry.id   AF-A0A528J630-F1
#
_cell.length_a   1.000
_cell.length_b   1.000
_cell.length_c   1.000
_cell.angle_alpha   90.00
_cell.angle_beta   90.00
_cell.angle_gamma   90.00
#
_symmetry.space_group_name_H-M   'P 1'
#
loop_
_entity.id
_entity.type
_entity.pdbx_description
1 polymer ?
#
loop_
_entity_poly.entity_id
_entity_poly.type
_entity_poly.pdbx_seq_one_letter_code
_entity_poly.pdbx_strand_id
1 'polypeptide(L)'
;AVEGVALLAELVRQAGKRIIILGCGGLDPSNIAEVRERTGLTEMHFAALKDVPSAMRYRNRQVGMGGTDLDREYRNTVTDAALVAATIAAARA
;
A
#
# COMPACT_ATOMS: atom_id res chain seq x y z
N ALA A 1 1.88 4.65 7.66
CA ALA A 1 2.48 3.74 8.66
C ALA A 1 3.73 4.32 9.31
N VAL A 2 4.82 4.57 8.55
CA VAL A 2 6.13 5.00 9.08
C VAL A 2 6.04 6.23 10.00
N GLU A 3 5.34 7.29 9.58
CA GLU A 3 5.17 8.51 10.38
C GLU A 3 4.38 8.28 11.69
N GLY A 4 3.53 7.24 11.73
CA GLY A 4 2.65 6.92 12.84
C GLY A 4 3.16 5.79 13.75
N VAL A 5 4.41 5.33 13.59
CA VAL A 5 4.94 4.14 14.28
C VAL A 5 4.77 4.21 15.80
N ALA A 6 5.06 5.36 16.42
CA ALA A 6 4.94 5.52 17.87
C ALA A 6 3.49 5.36 18.36
N LEU A 7 2.53 5.97 17.65
CA LEU A 7 1.11 5.86 17.97
C LEU A 7 0.60 4.44 17.73
N LEU A 8 1.01 3.79 16.63
CA LEU A 8 0.62 2.42 16.33
C LEU A 8 1.10 1.45 17.41
N ALA A 9 2.34 1.60 17.90
CA ALA A 9 2.85 0.79 19.01
C ALA A 9 2.01 0.96 20.29
N GLU A 10 1.65 2.21 20.62
CA GLU A 10 0.81 2.50 21.78
C GLU A 10 -0.59 1.89 21.63
N LEU A 11 -1.19 1.98 20.44
CA LEU A 11 -2.50 1.39 20.16
C LEU A 11 -2.47 -0.14 20.22
N VAL A 12 -1.42 -0.78 19.70
CA VAL A 12 -1.23 -2.24 19.80
C VAL A 12 -1.15 -2.66 21.28
N ARG A 13 -0.32 -1.96 22.06
CA ARG A 13 -0.18 -2.21 23.50
C ARG A 13 -1.50 -2.01 24.24
N GLN A 14 -2.20 -0.92 23.96
CA GLN A 14 -3.48 -0.60 24.57
C GLN A 14 -4.53 -1.66 24.21
N ALA A 15 -4.63 -2.04 22.94
CA ALA A 15 -5.61 -3.00 22.44
C ALA A 15 -5.46 -4.38 23.11
N GLY A 16 -4.21 -4.83 23.30
CA GLY A 16 -3.92 -6.16 23.82
C GLY A 16 -4.55 -7.24 22.93
N LYS A 17 -5.38 -8.12 23.50
CA LYS A 17 -6.05 -9.20 22.75
C LYS A 17 -7.49 -8.89 22.34
N ARG A 18 -7.96 -7.65 22.55
CA ARG A 18 -9.38 -7.28 22.41
C ARG A 18 -9.77 -6.96 20.97
N ILE A 19 -8.84 -6.34 20.24
CA ILE A 19 -9.03 -5.94 18.85
C ILE A 19 -7.66 -5.94 18.17
N ILE A 20 -7.63 -6.32 16.89
CA ILE A 20 -6.43 -6.26 16.08
C ILE A 20 -6.28 -4.85 15.51
N ILE A 21 -5.11 -4.26 15.69
CA ILE A 21 -4.74 -3.04 14.97
C ILE A 21 -4.15 -3.48 13.62
N LEU A 22 -4.79 -3.08 12.52
CA LEU A 22 -4.32 -3.34 11.16
C LEU A 22 -3.52 -2.14 10.66
N GLY A 23 -2.20 -2.27 10.56
CA GLY A 23 -1.35 -1.16 10.12
C GLY A 23 -1.45 -0.89 8.63
N CYS A 24 -1.58 0.38 8.24
CA CYS A 24 -1.70 0.81 6.84
C CYS A 24 -0.94 2.12 6.57
N GLY A 25 -0.76 2.43 5.29
CA GLY A 25 -0.28 3.71 4.77
C GLY A 25 1.16 3.63 4.27
N GLY A 26 1.32 3.40 2.97
CA GLY A 26 2.61 3.41 2.28
C GLY A 26 3.55 2.25 2.65
N LEU A 27 3.00 1.10 3.04
CA LEU A 27 3.81 -0.08 3.34
C LEU A 27 4.29 -0.75 2.05
N ASP A 28 5.59 -1.01 1.97
CA ASP A 28 6.28 -1.61 0.82
C ASP A 28 7.47 -2.47 1.30
N PRO A 29 8.20 -3.18 0.40
CA PRO A 29 9.31 -4.06 0.81
C PRO A 29 10.43 -3.36 1.60
N SER A 30 10.61 -2.05 1.45
CA SER A 30 11.70 -1.30 2.09
C SER A 30 11.42 -0.95 3.56
N ASN A 31 10.15 -0.88 3.97
CA ASN A 31 9.76 -0.34 5.27
C ASN A 31 8.89 -1.27 6.12
N ILE A 32 8.24 -2.27 5.52
CA ILE A 32 7.22 -3.07 6.23
C ILE A 32 7.79 -3.87 7.41
N ALA A 33 9.03 -4.35 7.30
CA ALA A 33 9.71 -5.10 8.37
C ALA A 33 9.94 -4.21 9.60
N GLU A 34 10.52 -3.01 9.39
CA GLU A 34 10.81 -2.06 10.46
C GLU A 34 9.51 -1.60 11.15
N VAL A 35 8.47 -1.31 10.37
CA VAL A 35 7.17 -0.94 10.95
C VAL A 35 6.63 -2.08 11.80
N ARG A 36 6.63 -3.33 11.30
CA ARG A 36 6.15 -4.49 12.06
C ARG A 36 6.89 -4.64 13.37
N GLU A 37 8.22 -4.58 13.33
CA GLU A 37 9.09 -4.72 14.51
C GLU A 37 8.81 -3.64 15.56
N ARG A 38 8.78 -2.37 15.14
CA ARG A 38 8.65 -1.23 16.07
C ARG A 38 7.24 -1.06 16.64
N THR A 39 6.23 -1.61 15.99
CA THR A 39 4.82 -1.46 16.40
C THR A 39 4.24 -2.70 17.08
N GLY A 40 4.80 -3.89 16.82
CA GLY A 40 4.20 -5.16 17.26
C GLY A 40 2.93 -5.53 16.50
N LEU A 41 2.65 -4.92 15.35
CA LEU A 41 1.51 -5.27 14.51
C LEU A 41 1.58 -6.73 14.04
N THR A 42 0.46 -7.44 14.16
CA THR A 42 0.31 -8.82 13.65
C THR A 42 -0.34 -8.89 12.28
N GLU A 43 -1.07 -7.83 11.89
CA GLU A 43 -1.70 -7.71 10.57
C GLU A 43 -1.37 -6.35 9.94
N MET A 44 -1.17 -6.36 8.62
CA MET A 44 -0.80 -5.18 7.83
C MET A 44 -1.56 -5.13 6.51
N HIS A 45 -1.90 -3.92 6.07
CA HIS A 45 -2.59 -3.63 4.82
C HIS A 45 -1.68 -2.81 3.88
N PHE A 46 -1.54 -3.27 2.65
CA PHE A 46 -0.77 -2.60 1.60
C PHE A 46 -1.37 -2.90 0.22
N ALA A 47 -1.10 -2.03 -0.76
CA ALA A 47 -1.74 -2.10 -2.08
C ALA A 47 -0.86 -2.73 -3.17
N ALA A 48 0.47 -2.72 -3.01
CA ALA A 48 1.45 -3.30 -3.95
C ALA A 48 1.10 -3.02 -5.44
N LEU A 49 0.92 -1.74 -5.77
CA LEU A 49 0.36 -1.32 -7.05
C LEU A 49 1.45 -1.08 -8.09
N LYS A 50 1.10 -1.33 -9.36
CA LYS A 50 1.82 -0.81 -10.52
C LYS A 50 0.85 -0.18 -11.51
N ASP A 51 1.37 0.73 -12.30
CA ASP A 51 0.65 1.28 -13.44
C ASP A 51 0.97 0.49 -14.71
N VAL A 52 -0.07 0.18 -15.48
CA VAL A 52 0.04 -0.45 -16.80
C VAL A 52 -0.70 0.39 -17.85
N PRO A 53 -0.14 0.56 -19.05
CA PRO A 53 -0.79 1.35 -20.09
C PRO A 53 -2.06 0.66 -20.59
N SER A 54 -3.07 1.46 -20.93
CA SER A 54 -4.27 0.99 -21.61
C SER A 54 -3.95 0.40 -22.99
N ALA A 55 -4.64 -0.68 -23.34
CA ALA A 55 -4.55 -1.35 -24.65
C ALA A 55 -5.24 -0.56 -25.78
N MET A 56 -5.89 0.57 -25.48
CA MET A 56 -6.53 1.41 -26.48
C MET A 56 -5.52 1.95 -27.50
N ARG A 57 -5.79 1.66 -28.78
CA ARG A 57 -4.96 2.08 -29.92
C ARG A 57 -5.21 3.54 -30.31
N TYR A 58 -6.46 3.98 -30.27
CA TYR A 58 -6.84 5.38 -30.44
C TYR A 58 -7.07 6.04 -29.07
N ARG A 59 -6.62 7.29 -28.93
CA ARG A 59 -6.73 8.07 -27.69
C ARG A 59 -7.19 9.49 -28.00
N ASN A 60 -8.35 9.89 -27.50
CA ASN A 60 -8.75 11.29 -27.48
C ASN A 60 -8.13 11.96 -26.24
N ARG A 61 -7.18 12.88 -26.46
CA ARG A 61 -6.46 13.58 -25.39
C ARG A 61 -7.14 14.86 -24.91
N GLN A 62 -8.30 15.21 -25.47
CA GLN A 62 -9.04 16.43 -25.14
C GLN A 62 -10.14 16.19 -24.09
N VAL A 63 -10.39 14.94 -23.71
CA VAL A 63 -11.46 14.56 -22.79
C VAL A 63 -10.84 13.97 -21.54
N GLY A 64 -11.22 14.50 -20.37
CA GLY A 64 -10.96 13.90 -19.07
C GLY A 64 -12.29 13.57 -18.39
N MET A 65 -12.41 12.36 -17.87
CA MET A 65 -13.60 11.87 -17.18
C MET A 65 -13.61 12.29 -15.71
N GLY A 66 -12.45 12.63 -15.13
CA GLY A 66 -12.36 13.18 -13.79
C GLY A 66 -10.95 13.59 -13.38
N GLY A 67 -10.84 14.69 -12.63
CA GLY A 67 -9.55 15.28 -12.26
C GLY A 67 -8.89 16.05 -13.41
N THR A 68 -7.64 16.47 -13.21
CA THR A 68 -6.87 17.27 -14.20
C THR A 68 -5.77 16.48 -14.91
N ASP A 69 -5.45 15.26 -14.45
CA ASP A 69 -4.51 14.35 -15.09
C ASP A 69 -5.20 13.60 -16.24
N LEU A 70 -5.13 14.15 -17.46
CA LEU A 70 -5.74 13.56 -18.65
C LEU A 70 -5.09 12.23 -19.07
N ASP A 71 -3.82 11.99 -18.70
CA ASP A 71 -3.14 10.73 -19.03
C ASP A 71 -3.68 9.56 -18.19
N ARG A 72 -4.34 9.86 -17.04
CA ARG A 72 -4.99 8.86 -16.19
C ARG A 72 -6.03 8.03 -16.95
N GLU A 73 -6.71 8.59 -17.95
CA GLU A 73 -7.71 7.89 -18.77
C GLU A 73 -7.14 6.66 -19.50
N TYR A 74 -5.82 6.61 -19.68
CA TYR A 74 -5.14 5.54 -20.39
C TYR A 74 -4.12 4.81 -19.51
N ARG A 75 -4.25 4.93 -18.18
CA ARG A 75 -3.41 4.27 -17.18
C ARG A 75 -4.27 3.41 -16.27
N ASN A 76 -4.00 2.11 -16.23
CA ASN A 76 -4.64 1.18 -15.31
C ASN A 76 -3.71 0.94 -14.13
N THR A 77 -4.22 1.09 -12.92
CA THR A 77 -3.50 0.73 -11.70
C THR A 77 -3.94 -0.67 -11.27
N VAL A 78 -2.99 -1.60 -11.16
CA VAL A 78 -3.24 -3.01 -10.85
C VAL A 78 -2.34 -3.47 -9.71
N THR A 79 -2.77 -4.48 -8.95
CA THR A 79 -1.92 -5.14 -7.96
C THR A 79 -0.86 -5.99 -8.67
N ASP A 80 0.41 -5.79 -8.30
CA ASP A 80 1.53 -6.55 -8.82
C ASP A 80 1.86 -7.76 -7.93
N ALA A 81 1.76 -8.96 -8.49
CA ALA A 81 1.99 -10.21 -7.76
C ALA A 81 3.44 -10.35 -7.23
N ALA A 82 4.45 -9.88 -7.97
CA ALA A 82 5.84 -9.95 -7.54
C ALA A 82 6.09 -8.97 -6.40
N LEU A 83 5.52 -7.77 -6.46
CA LEU A 83 5.61 -6.80 -5.38
C LEU A 83 4.88 -7.31 -4.12
N VAL A 84 3.70 -7.92 -4.26
CA VAL A 84 3.02 -8.58 -3.14
C VAL A 84 3.92 -9.63 -2.49
N ALA A 85 4.51 -10.53 -3.28
CA ALA A 85 5.38 -11.57 -2.77
C ALA A 85 6.62 -10.99 -2.05
N ALA A 86 7.24 -9.95 -2.63
CA ALA A 86 8.38 -9.27 -2.04
C ALA A 86 8.02 -8.56 -0.72
N THR A 87 6.88 -7.87 -0.67
CA THR A 87 6.39 -7.21 0.55
C THR A 87 6.08 -8.22 1.64
N ILE A 88 5.46 -9.37 1.31
CA ILE A 88 5.22 -10.45 2.28
C ILE A 88 6.54 -11.06 2.77
N ALA A 89 7.52 -11.27 1.89
CA ALA A 89 8.82 -11.80 2.27
C ALA A 89 9.57 -10.84 3.22
N ALA A 90 9.61 -9.56 2.88
CA ALA A 90 10.19 -8.52 3.74
C ALA A 90 9.45 -8.45 5.10
N ALA A 91 8.14 -8.53 5.09
CA ALA A 91 7.29 -8.56 6.28
C ALA A 91 7.38 -9.86 7.08
N ARG A 92 8.22 -10.83 6.70
CA ARG A 92 8.47 -12.10 7.41
C ARG A 92 9.92 -12.29 7.84
N ALA A 93 10.85 -11.54 7.24
CA ALA A 93 12.23 -11.43 7.74
C ALA A 93 12.25 -10.96 9.19
#